data_AF-A0A6A6QAJ0-F1
#
_entry.id   AF-A0A6A6QAJ0-F1
#
_cell.length_a   1.000
_cell.length_b   1.000
_cell.length_c   1.000
_cell.angle_alpha   90.00
_cell.angle_beta   90.00
_cell.angle_gamma   90.00
#
_symmetry.space_group_name_H-M   'P 1'
#
loop_
_entity.id
_entity.type
_entity.pdbx_description
1 polymer ?
#
loop_
_entity_poly.entity_id
_entity_poly.type
_entity_poly.pdbx_seq_one_letter_code
_entity_poly.pdbx_strand_id
1 'polypeptide(L)'
;MSPITDLPCELVASILRNLDNFSSLLPSLLACRHFYSSFTENPRIQSEVLQRQVTPALLPYSIALMEASRLPRPRTAASIHTLLDTLYKDPAQLIARLQTMPLPMVLRMGCTHNVIHDLAAEFATDAWGLLLQGDSRVSGDLSLSSKEEFRFHRAFYRVELFFQLFRDYQGGEAGLLEAREFQQFLSRHPPWENEQLGCVHDFLEKRLSEASLDVVAHDIEFGEYEIDYLEFGGENYWKQLWMSQGVHFIYQLLNEDSYEAKKALLKSAFSSKPIYLHDALSSPAGDTDYDHVILEDYDHVQIEALAPRRDDQDTDKGPFSAWFSDYRSLPRDAWVMFSDKAGLRERAYVLWDSDRIKRFNLMNVFSSVPEDPSYLCTDEDIVDDMRTSFDERSKIWQKGGSGYWSKNDTSKVEWPSKPILKTVSPVIEE
;
A
#
# COMPACT_ATOMS: atom_id res chain seq x y z
N MET A 1 3.39 49.98 -1.16
CA MET A 1 3.89 48.59 -1.05
C MET A 1 4.33 48.18 -2.44
N SER A 2 5.59 47.81 -2.65
CA SER A 2 6.03 47.29 -3.94
C SER A 2 5.42 45.90 -4.13
N PRO A 3 4.74 45.63 -5.27
CA PRO A 3 4.21 44.31 -5.54
C PRO A 3 5.33 43.27 -5.65
N ILE A 4 5.04 42.03 -5.29
CA ILE A 4 5.99 40.90 -5.32
C ILE A 4 6.59 40.67 -6.72
N THR A 5 5.90 41.13 -7.76
CA THR A 5 6.36 41.10 -9.17
C THR A 5 7.49 42.07 -9.47
N ASP A 6 7.77 43.03 -8.59
CA ASP A 6 8.86 44.00 -8.75
C ASP A 6 10.16 43.51 -8.10
N LEU A 7 10.13 42.34 -7.43
CA LEU A 7 11.32 41.73 -6.85
C LEU A 7 12.21 41.11 -7.95
N PRO A 8 13.54 41.20 -7.82
CA PRO A 8 14.48 40.44 -8.64
C PRO A 8 14.16 38.93 -8.66
N CYS A 9 14.44 38.26 -9.79
CA CYS A 9 14.18 36.83 -9.98
C CYS A 9 14.82 35.97 -8.88
N GLU A 10 15.97 36.38 -8.35
CA GLU A 10 16.69 35.68 -7.27
C GLU A 10 15.91 35.70 -5.95
N LEU A 11 15.22 36.81 -5.66
CA LEU A 11 14.37 36.92 -4.48
C LEU A 11 13.08 36.12 -4.65
N VAL A 12 12.46 36.17 -5.83
CA VAL A 12 11.28 35.34 -6.12
C VAL A 12 11.64 33.86 -6.07
N ALA A 13 12.77 33.45 -6.63
CA ALA A 13 13.26 32.08 -6.53
C ALA A 13 13.49 31.67 -5.07
N SER A 14 14.08 32.54 -4.24
CA SER A 14 14.24 32.29 -2.79
C SER A 14 12.90 32.11 -2.09
N ILE A 15 11.88 32.90 -2.43
CA ILE A 15 10.51 32.74 -1.88
C ILE A 15 9.92 31.40 -2.30
N LEU A 16 9.97 31.06 -3.59
CA LEU A 16 9.42 29.81 -4.12
C LEU A 16 10.10 28.57 -3.53
N ARG A 17 11.41 28.64 -3.26
CA ARG A 17 12.16 27.58 -2.57
C ARG A 17 11.65 27.32 -1.16
N ASN A 18 10.98 28.30 -0.55
CA ASN A 18 10.45 28.21 0.79
C ASN A 18 9.02 27.67 0.89
N LEU A 19 8.42 27.25 -0.23
CA LEU A 19 7.14 26.57 -0.20
C LEU A 19 7.30 25.13 0.32
N ASP A 20 6.32 24.69 1.11
CA ASP A 20 6.39 23.40 1.80
C ASP A 20 6.13 22.20 0.87
N ASN A 21 5.39 22.40 -0.23
CA ASN A 21 4.98 21.32 -1.11
C ASN A 21 4.58 21.80 -2.53
N PHE A 22 4.41 20.83 -3.43
CA PHE A 22 3.99 21.09 -4.81
C PHE A 22 2.58 21.63 -4.95
N SER A 23 1.68 21.32 -4.01
CA SER A 23 0.31 21.86 -3.99
C SER A 23 0.29 23.38 -3.84
N SER A 24 1.28 23.96 -3.16
CA SER A 24 1.50 25.41 -3.06
C SER A 24 2.32 25.96 -4.22
N LEU A 25 3.30 25.19 -4.73
CA LEU A 25 4.18 25.64 -5.81
C LEU A 25 3.42 25.80 -7.13
N LEU A 26 2.64 24.81 -7.55
CA LEU A 26 2.01 24.83 -8.87
C LEU A 26 1.06 26.03 -9.07
N PRO A 27 0.13 26.35 -8.16
CA PRO A 27 -0.70 27.55 -8.28
C PRO A 27 0.14 28.84 -8.31
N SER A 28 1.24 28.89 -7.56
CA SER A 28 2.15 30.04 -7.54
C SER A 28 2.81 30.26 -8.90
N LEU A 29 3.21 29.18 -9.59
CA LEU A 29 3.78 29.25 -10.95
C LEU A 29 2.73 29.71 -11.98
N LEU A 30 1.47 29.33 -11.80
CA LEU A 30 0.37 29.72 -12.68
C LEU A 30 -0.11 31.17 -12.44
N ALA A 31 0.19 31.75 -11.28
CA ALA A 31 -0.28 33.08 -10.91
C ALA A 31 0.29 34.20 -11.81
N CYS A 32 1.57 34.12 -12.20
CA CYS A 32 2.16 35.09 -13.13
C CYS A 32 3.41 34.59 -13.85
N ARG A 33 3.70 35.23 -15.01
CA ARG A 33 4.89 34.92 -15.82
C ARG A 33 6.21 35.13 -15.06
N HIS A 34 6.29 36.10 -14.16
CA HIS A 34 7.52 36.39 -13.40
C HIS A 34 7.93 35.22 -12.49
N PHE A 35 6.95 34.60 -11.83
CA PHE A 35 7.16 33.42 -10.99
C PHE A 35 7.58 32.22 -11.82
N TYR A 36 6.89 32.00 -12.95
CA TYR A 36 7.26 30.96 -13.89
C TYR A 36 8.69 31.13 -14.42
N SER A 37 9.07 32.34 -14.87
CA SER A 37 10.43 32.63 -15.33
C SER A 37 11.47 32.37 -14.24
N SER A 38 11.24 32.89 -13.03
CA SER A 38 12.13 32.70 -11.88
C SER A 38 12.33 31.22 -11.54
N PHE A 39 11.27 30.41 -11.67
CA PHE A 39 11.34 28.96 -11.52
C PHE A 39 12.13 28.28 -12.63
N THR A 40 11.88 28.63 -13.90
CA THR A 40 12.60 28.04 -15.03
C THR A 40 14.10 28.35 -15.03
N GLU A 41 14.49 29.52 -14.52
CA GLU A 41 15.90 29.92 -14.38
C GLU A 41 16.60 29.24 -13.20
N ASN A 42 15.84 28.65 -12.25
CA ASN A 42 16.35 28.05 -11.03
C ASN A 42 15.85 26.60 -10.88
N PRO A 43 16.45 25.61 -11.57
CA PRO A 43 15.99 24.22 -11.53
C PRO A 43 16.09 23.57 -10.14
N ARG A 44 16.85 24.14 -9.20
CA ARG A 44 16.97 23.63 -7.82
C ARG A 44 15.70 23.82 -6.98
N ILE A 45 14.79 24.72 -7.37
CA ILE A 45 13.56 24.96 -6.61
C ILE A 45 12.75 23.68 -6.46
N GLN A 46 12.63 22.88 -7.52
CA GLN A 46 11.84 21.64 -7.48
C GLN A 46 12.41 20.63 -6.46
N SER A 47 13.73 20.45 -6.40
CA SER A 47 14.37 19.51 -5.48
C SER A 47 14.28 19.99 -4.04
N GLU A 48 14.37 21.30 -3.81
CA GLU A 48 14.28 21.89 -2.47
C GLU A 48 12.85 21.85 -1.92
N VAL A 49 11.84 22.09 -2.76
CA VAL A 49 10.42 21.94 -2.38
C VAL A 49 10.12 20.46 -2.09
N LEU A 50 10.58 19.54 -2.94
CA LEU A 50 10.41 18.11 -2.67
C LEU A 50 11.07 17.68 -1.35
N GLN A 51 12.27 18.17 -1.04
CA GLN A 51 12.99 17.85 0.21
C GLN A 51 12.32 18.40 1.48
N ARG A 52 11.43 19.38 1.34
CA ARG A 52 10.60 19.88 2.45
C ARG A 52 9.32 19.07 2.58
N GLN A 53 8.75 18.69 1.44
CA GLN A 53 7.55 17.87 1.39
C GLN A 53 7.83 16.45 1.89
N VAL A 54 8.94 15.83 1.44
CA VAL A 54 9.35 14.46 1.80
C VAL A 54 10.53 14.55 2.75
N THR A 55 10.41 13.96 3.93
CA THR A 55 11.49 13.98 4.93
C THR A 55 12.78 13.36 4.37
N PRO A 56 13.98 13.84 4.79
CA PRO A 56 15.24 13.32 4.29
C PRO A 56 15.40 11.80 4.40
N ALA A 57 14.82 11.20 5.45
CA ALA A 57 14.84 9.76 5.68
C ALA A 57 13.99 8.96 4.67
N LEU A 58 12.91 9.57 4.14
CA LEU A 58 12.00 8.94 3.17
C LEU A 58 12.39 9.23 1.71
N LEU A 59 13.22 10.24 1.47
CA LEU A 59 13.61 10.65 0.12
C LEU A 59 14.22 9.52 -0.73
N PRO A 60 15.11 8.64 -0.21
CA PRO A 60 15.62 7.50 -0.97
C PRO A 60 14.52 6.58 -1.50
N TYR A 61 13.48 6.34 -0.69
CA TYR A 61 12.35 5.48 -1.07
C TYR A 61 11.50 6.12 -2.17
N SER A 62 11.21 7.42 -2.04
CA SER A 62 10.49 8.17 -3.06
C SER A 62 11.23 8.16 -4.42
N ILE A 63 12.56 8.31 -4.39
CA ILE A 63 13.40 8.23 -5.60
C ILE A 63 13.42 6.80 -6.15
N ALA A 64 13.61 5.80 -5.30
CA ALA A 64 13.64 4.40 -5.71
C ALA A 64 12.34 4.01 -6.41
N LEU A 65 11.19 4.48 -5.92
CA LEU A 65 9.90 4.23 -6.55
C LEU A 65 9.83 4.83 -7.98
N MET A 66 10.32 6.05 -8.17
CA MET A 66 10.37 6.64 -9.50
C MET A 66 11.33 5.92 -10.44
N GLU A 67 12.50 5.51 -9.94
CA GLU A 67 13.47 4.74 -10.70
C GLU A 67 12.93 3.35 -11.06
N ALA A 68 12.16 2.71 -10.17
CA ALA A 68 11.49 1.43 -10.43
C ALA A 68 10.52 1.53 -11.63
N SER A 69 9.81 2.66 -11.76
CA SER A 69 8.91 2.90 -12.90
C SER A 69 9.64 3.03 -14.25
N ARG A 70 10.95 3.31 -14.22
CA ARG A 70 11.81 3.50 -15.40
C ARG A 70 12.70 2.31 -15.72
N LEU A 71 12.64 1.24 -14.95
CA LEU A 71 13.39 0.03 -15.24
C LEU A 71 13.01 -0.49 -16.65
N PRO A 72 13.97 -1.10 -17.39
CA PRO A 72 13.70 -1.70 -18.68
C PRO A 72 12.52 -2.66 -18.61
N ARG A 73 11.73 -2.72 -19.69
CA ARG A 73 10.64 -3.68 -19.85
C ARG A 73 11.03 -4.72 -20.91
N PRO A 74 10.97 -6.03 -20.61
CA PRO A 74 10.59 -6.61 -19.31
C PRO A 74 11.62 -6.34 -18.20
N ARG A 75 11.14 -6.28 -16.95
CA ARG A 75 12.03 -6.13 -15.79
C ARG A 75 12.82 -7.40 -15.56
N THR A 76 14.09 -7.25 -15.19
CA THR A 76 14.99 -8.38 -14.89
C THR A 76 15.38 -8.37 -13.42
N ALA A 77 15.64 -9.55 -12.84
CA ALA A 77 16.14 -9.70 -11.46
C ALA A 77 17.37 -8.79 -11.21
N ALA A 78 18.33 -8.78 -12.14
CA ALA A 78 19.53 -7.94 -12.05
C ALA A 78 19.21 -6.43 -11.93
N SER A 79 18.22 -5.94 -12.69
CA SER A 79 17.81 -4.54 -12.64
C SER A 79 17.12 -4.17 -11.31
N ILE A 80 16.29 -5.08 -10.79
CA ILE A 80 15.61 -4.95 -9.50
C ILE A 80 16.65 -4.95 -8.38
N HIS A 81 17.55 -5.94 -8.35
CA HIS A 81 18.59 -6.03 -7.33
C HIS A 81 19.53 -4.84 -7.34
N THR A 82 19.90 -4.33 -8.52
CA THR A 82 20.75 -3.13 -8.61
C THR A 82 20.07 -1.94 -7.94
N LEU A 83 18.77 -1.74 -8.17
CA LEU A 83 18.02 -0.66 -7.54
C LEU A 83 17.89 -0.86 -6.02
N LEU A 84 17.57 -2.07 -5.55
CA LEU A 84 17.46 -2.39 -4.13
C LEU A 84 18.80 -2.29 -3.41
N ASP A 85 19.89 -2.73 -4.04
CA ASP A 85 21.25 -2.55 -3.53
C ASP A 85 21.60 -1.07 -3.41
N THR A 86 21.26 -0.26 -4.41
CA THR A 86 21.48 1.19 -4.32
C THR A 86 20.67 1.78 -3.16
N LEU A 87 19.38 1.41 -3.03
CA LEU A 87 18.51 1.92 -1.97
C LEU A 87 19.04 1.61 -0.56
N TYR A 88 19.49 0.37 -0.32
CA TYR A 88 19.82 -0.08 1.02
C TYR A 88 21.31 0.01 1.38
N LYS A 89 22.23 -0.01 0.40
CA LYS A 89 23.68 0.05 0.64
C LYS A 89 24.27 1.44 0.38
N ASP A 90 23.73 2.20 -0.58
CA ASP A 90 24.21 3.53 -0.93
C ASP A 90 23.06 4.50 -1.29
N PRO A 91 22.19 4.85 -0.33
CA PRO A 91 21.06 5.74 -0.57
C PRO A 91 21.50 7.14 -1.02
N ALA A 92 22.73 7.56 -0.69
CA ALA A 92 23.28 8.83 -1.15
C ALA A 92 23.42 8.87 -2.68
N GLN A 93 23.78 7.74 -3.30
CA GLN A 93 23.82 7.63 -4.76
C GLN A 93 22.43 7.80 -5.39
N LEU A 94 21.35 7.31 -4.76
CA LEU A 94 19.98 7.58 -5.23
C LEU A 94 19.63 9.06 -5.09
N ILE A 95 19.92 9.67 -3.94
CA ILE A 95 19.62 11.09 -3.68
C ILE A 95 20.30 11.99 -4.70
N ALA A 96 21.55 11.68 -5.10
CA ALA A 96 22.26 12.42 -6.14
C ALA A 96 21.49 12.47 -7.49
N ARG A 97 20.69 11.43 -7.82
CA ARG A 97 19.89 11.39 -9.06
C ARG A 97 18.76 12.40 -9.08
N LEU A 98 18.32 12.91 -7.92
CA LEU A 98 17.25 13.91 -7.85
C LEU A 98 17.61 15.18 -8.63
N GLN A 99 18.89 15.57 -8.65
CA GLN A 99 19.36 16.78 -9.32
C GLN A 99 19.17 16.76 -10.84
N THR A 100 19.15 15.56 -11.44
CA THR A 100 19.00 15.37 -12.88
C THR A 100 17.62 14.82 -13.26
N MET A 101 16.73 14.68 -12.27
CA MET A 101 15.41 14.10 -12.49
C MET A 101 14.48 15.08 -13.22
N PRO A 102 13.76 14.63 -14.28
CA PRO A 102 12.78 15.45 -14.98
C PRO A 102 11.67 15.95 -14.05
N LEU A 103 11.24 17.21 -14.24
CA LEU A 103 10.17 17.82 -13.44
C LEU A 103 8.89 16.96 -13.33
N PRO A 104 8.36 16.33 -14.39
CA PRO A 104 7.17 15.49 -14.27
C PRO A 104 7.32 14.34 -13.26
N MET A 105 8.53 13.81 -13.09
CA MET A 105 8.79 12.77 -12.09
C MET A 105 8.85 13.36 -10.68
N VAL A 106 9.51 14.50 -10.50
CA VAL A 106 9.56 15.18 -9.20
C VAL A 106 8.16 15.59 -8.73
N LEU A 107 7.31 16.05 -9.66
CA LEU A 107 5.89 16.30 -9.38
C LEU A 107 5.16 15.02 -8.98
N ARG A 108 5.37 13.92 -9.71
CA ARG A 108 4.79 12.61 -9.37
C ARG A 108 5.24 12.13 -7.99
N MET A 109 6.49 12.36 -7.59
CA MET A 109 6.97 12.06 -6.24
C MET A 109 6.19 12.83 -5.19
N GLY A 110 5.99 14.13 -5.39
CA GLY A 110 5.19 14.96 -4.50
C GLY A 110 3.73 14.47 -4.40
N CYS A 111 3.09 14.18 -5.52
CA CYS A 111 1.73 13.63 -5.53
C CYS A 111 1.66 12.28 -4.80
N THR A 112 2.62 11.39 -5.06
CA THR A 112 2.72 10.09 -4.39
C THR A 112 2.87 10.26 -2.89
N HIS A 113 3.70 11.20 -2.46
CA HIS A 113 3.91 11.43 -1.04
C HIS A 113 2.65 11.96 -0.36
N ASN A 114 1.88 12.85 -1.00
CA ASN A 114 0.60 13.31 -0.44
C ASN A 114 -0.37 12.15 -0.22
N VAL A 115 -0.52 11.27 -1.23
CA VAL A 115 -1.38 10.08 -1.11
C VAL A 115 -0.90 9.17 0.04
N ILE A 116 0.41 8.89 0.11
CA ILE A 116 0.97 8.07 1.19
C ILE A 116 0.78 8.74 2.55
N HIS A 117 0.96 10.05 2.64
CA HIS A 117 0.79 10.81 3.87
C HIS A 117 -0.65 10.73 4.39
N ASP A 118 -1.62 10.95 3.51
CA ASP A 118 -3.04 10.90 3.87
C ASP A 118 -3.45 9.50 4.33
N LEU A 119 -3.07 8.46 3.56
CA LEU A 119 -3.35 7.06 3.92
C LEU A 119 -2.64 6.63 5.21
N ALA A 120 -1.40 7.07 5.43
CA ALA A 120 -0.66 6.80 6.65
C ALA A 120 -1.29 7.46 7.88
N ALA A 121 -1.73 8.71 7.75
CA ALA A 121 -2.41 9.44 8.82
C ALA A 121 -3.76 8.80 9.16
N GLU A 122 -4.51 8.39 8.15
CA GLU A 122 -5.76 7.67 8.31
C GLU A 122 -5.53 6.32 9.00
N PHE A 123 -4.56 5.52 8.53
CA PHE A 123 -4.24 4.23 9.15
C PHE A 123 -3.84 4.40 10.62
N ALA A 124 -2.98 5.37 10.93
CA ALA A 124 -2.58 5.63 12.32
C ALA A 124 -3.79 6.04 13.19
N THR A 125 -4.72 6.82 12.63
CA THR A 125 -5.94 7.26 13.33
C THR A 125 -6.86 6.08 13.62
N ASP A 126 -7.12 5.23 12.63
CA ASP A 126 -7.94 4.03 12.78
C ASP A 126 -7.35 3.06 13.81
N ALA A 127 -6.05 2.75 13.66
CA ALA A 127 -5.34 1.87 14.56
C ALA A 127 -5.38 2.40 16.01
N TRP A 128 -5.19 3.71 16.20
CA TRP A 128 -5.31 4.34 17.51
C TRP A 128 -6.74 4.28 18.05
N GLY A 129 -7.75 4.51 17.21
CA GLY A 129 -9.16 4.40 17.57
C GLY A 129 -9.52 3.00 18.09
N LEU A 130 -9.00 1.95 17.45
CA LEU A 130 -9.19 0.56 17.88
C LEU A 130 -8.51 0.25 19.21
N LEU A 131 -7.36 0.88 19.49
CA LEU A 131 -6.69 0.76 20.79
C LEU A 131 -7.48 1.43 21.91
N LEU A 132 -8.10 2.59 21.64
CA LEU A 132 -8.95 3.30 22.60
C LEU A 132 -10.24 2.52 22.94
N GLN A 133 -10.82 1.81 21.96
CA GLN A 133 -12.00 0.98 22.18
C GLN A 133 -11.68 -0.26 23.02
N GLY A 134 -10.46 -0.81 22.89
CA GLY A 134 -10.05 -2.04 23.55
C GLY A 134 -9.67 -1.89 25.02
N ASP A 135 -9.19 -0.72 25.45
CA ASP A 135 -8.82 -0.49 26.86
C ASP A 135 -8.97 0.99 27.27
N SER A 136 -9.82 1.24 28.27
CA SER A 136 -10.03 2.54 28.92
C SER A 136 -8.75 3.21 29.47
N ARG A 137 -7.64 2.47 29.60
CA ARG A 137 -6.33 2.99 30.03
C ARG A 137 -5.60 3.72 28.91
N VAL A 138 -5.88 3.39 27.65
CA VAL A 138 -5.39 4.17 26.52
C VAL A 138 -6.23 5.43 26.45
N SER A 139 -5.60 6.59 26.56
CA SER A 139 -6.29 7.88 26.51
C SER A 139 -5.41 8.95 25.89
N GLY A 140 -6.04 9.93 25.25
CA GLY A 140 -5.36 11.07 24.65
C GLY A 140 -5.39 11.08 23.13
N ASP A 141 -5.12 12.27 22.60
CA ASP A 141 -5.13 12.54 21.17
C ASP A 141 -3.93 11.89 20.48
N LEU A 142 -4.14 11.43 19.26
CA LEU A 142 -3.07 10.87 18.45
C LEU A 142 -2.10 11.98 18.02
N SER A 143 -0.85 11.87 18.47
CA SER A 143 0.27 12.66 17.97
C SER A 143 1.45 11.72 17.75
N LEU A 144 1.78 11.47 16.48
CA LEU A 144 2.87 10.57 16.11
C LEU A 144 4.23 11.17 16.48
N SER A 145 5.13 10.35 17.01
CA SER A 145 6.54 10.73 17.06
C SER A 145 7.15 10.71 15.67
N SER A 146 8.27 11.41 15.47
CA SER A 146 8.97 11.41 14.17
C SER A 146 9.38 9.99 13.71
N LYS A 147 9.61 9.06 14.65
CA LYS A 147 9.93 7.66 14.33
C LYS A 147 8.70 6.88 13.89
N GLU A 148 7.56 7.10 14.55
CA GLU A 148 6.30 6.48 14.16
C GLU A 148 5.88 6.99 12.78
N GLU A 149 5.88 8.30 12.60
CA GLU A 149 5.61 8.94 11.31
C GLU A 149 6.50 8.34 10.20
N PHE A 150 7.82 8.22 10.45
CA PHE A 150 8.73 7.57 9.51
C PHE A 150 8.33 6.13 9.19
N ARG A 151 7.99 5.30 10.19
CA ARG A 151 7.60 3.89 9.97
C ARG A 151 6.33 3.76 9.15
N PHE A 152 5.28 4.51 9.49
CA PHE A 152 4.02 4.51 8.75
C PHE A 152 4.30 4.83 7.28
N HIS A 153 4.90 5.98 6.98
CA HIS A 153 5.20 6.35 5.59
C HIS A 153 6.12 5.35 4.88
N ARG A 154 7.18 4.87 5.55
CA ARG A 154 8.15 3.92 4.99
C ARG A 154 7.49 2.59 4.62
N ALA A 155 6.55 2.10 5.43
CA ALA A 155 5.82 0.86 5.15
C ALA A 155 4.99 1.01 3.86
N PHE A 156 4.24 2.10 3.70
CA PHE A 156 3.52 2.41 2.45
C PHE A 156 4.46 2.52 1.24
N TYR A 157 5.59 3.22 1.39
CA TYR A 157 6.58 3.32 0.31
C TYR A 157 7.12 1.95 -0.11
N ARG A 158 7.32 1.03 0.83
CA ARG A 158 7.80 -0.33 0.53
C ARG A 158 6.74 -1.18 -0.15
N VAL A 159 5.49 -1.10 0.29
CA VAL A 159 4.35 -1.75 -0.38
C VAL A 159 4.22 -1.25 -1.82
N GLU A 160 4.22 0.08 -2.02
CA GLU A 160 4.14 0.68 -3.35
C GLU A 160 5.36 0.33 -4.22
N LEU A 161 6.56 0.31 -3.64
CA LEU A 161 7.77 -0.11 -4.33
C LEU A 161 7.69 -1.58 -4.75
N PHE A 162 7.18 -2.47 -3.89
CA PHE A 162 6.98 -3.88 -4.21
C PHE A 162 6.07 -4.02 -5.44
N PHE A 163 4.88 -3.42 -5.43
CA PHE A 163 4.00 -3.46 -6.59
C PHE A 163 4.64 -2.86 -7.84
N GLN A 164 5.32 -1.71 -7.71
CA GLN A 164 5.97 -1.07 -8.85
C GLN A 164 7.13 -1.88 -9.44
N LEU A 165 7.84 -2.68 -8.64
CA LEU A 165 8.90 -3.56 -9.12
C LEU A 165 8.32 -4.78 -9.84
N PHE A 166 7.20 -5.34 -9.38
CA PHE A 166 6.75 -6.64 -9.86
C PHE A 166 5.58 -6.62 -10.87
N ARG A 167 4.84 -5.50 -11.03
CA ARG A 167 3.67 -5.38 -11.97
C ARG A 167 3.92 -5.71 -13.46
N ASP A 168 5.16 -5.70 -13.92
CA ASP A 168 5.57 -5.96 -15.33
C ASP A 168 6.77 -6.93 -15.39
N TYR A 169 6.95 -7.75 -14.36
CA TYR A 169 8.02 -8.74 -14.33
C TYR A 169 7.68 -9.88 -15.30
N GLN A 170 8.56 -10.15 -16.27
CA GLN A 170 8.46 -11.37 -17.08
C GLN A 170 9.34 -12.43 -16.43
N GLY A 171 8.81 -13.13 -15.43
CA GLY A 171 9.34 -14.44 -15.10
C GLY A 171 9.11 -15.35 -16.29
N GLY A 172 10.18 -15.78 -16.97
CA GLY A 172 10.09 -16.90 -17.90
C GLY A 172 9.63 -18.14 -17.12
N GLU A 173 8.75 -18.95 -17.70
CA GLU A 173 8.21 -20.20 -17.11
C GLU A 173 7.70 -20.07 -15.65
N ALA A 174 6.42 -19.73 -15.53
CA ALA A 174 5.47 -20.03 -14.43
C ALA A 174 6.01 -20.05 -12.97
N GLY A 175 5.70 -18.99 -12.21
CA GLY A 175 5.48 -19.00 -10.75
C GLY A 175 6.71 -19.09 -9.84
N LEU A 176 7.63 -20.03 -10.08
CA LEU A 176 8.73 -20.34 -9.13
C LEU A 176 9.83 -19.26 -9.08
N LEU A 177 10.13 -18.63 -10.22
CA LEU A 177 11.11 -17.53 -10.27
C LEU A 177 10.57 -16.24 -9.64
N GLU A 178 9.26 -16.01 -9.67
CA GLU A 178 8.63 -14.85 -9.04
C GLU A 178 8.71 -14.93 -7.52
N ALA A 179 8.43 -16.11 -6.94
CA ALA A 179 8.56 -16.34 -5.50
C ALA A 179 9.98 -16.04 -4.98
N ARG A 180 11.02 -16.46 -5.71
CA ARG A 180 12.41 -16.20 -5.31
C ARG A 180 12.75 -14.70 -5.29
N GLU A 181 12.27 -13.94 -6.27
CA GLU A 181 12.53 -12.50 -6.34
C GLU A 181 11.77 -11.73 -5.25
N PHE A 182 10.55 -12.15 -4.91
CA PHE A 182 9.81 -11.59 -3.79
C PHE A 182 10.55 -11.84 -2.47
N GLN A 183 11.02 -13.07 -2.26
CA GLN A 183 11.79 -13.41 -1.07
C GLN A 183 13.11 -12.62 -0.97
N GLN A 184 13.78 -12.35 -2.10
CA GLN A 184 14.98 -11.52 -2.11
C GLN A 184 14.71 -10.04 -1.78
N PHE A 185 13.51 -9.53 -2.08
CA PHE A 185 13.08 -8.21 -1.63
C PHE A 185 12.83 -8.22 -0.12
N LEU A 186 12.06 -9.19 0.38
CA LEU A 186 11.68 -9.29 1.79
C LEU A 186 12.87 -9.64 2.71
N SER A 187 13.87 -10.38 2.22
CA SER A 187 15.07 -10.73 2.97
C SER A 187 15.99 -9.54 3.27
N ARG A 188 15.69 -8.34 2.75
CA ARG A 188 16.37 -7.08 3.10
C ARG A 188 15.89 -6.48 4.41
N HIS A 189 14.84 -7.05 4.98
CA HIS A 189 14.13 -6.52 6.13
C HIS A 189 14.06 -7.58 7.23
N PRO A 190 14.17 -7.17 8.50
CA PRO A 190 13.84 -8.06 9.60
C PRO A 190 12.35 -8.44 9.59
N PRO A 191 11.96 -9.56 10.22
CA PRO A 191 10.56 -10.01 10.26
C PRO A 191 9.56 -8.95 10.72
N TRP A 192 9.87 -8.19 11.77
CA TRP A 192 8.99 -7.12 12.27
C TRP A 192 8.86 -5.94 11.30
N GLU A 193 9.82 -5.71 10.40
CA GLU A 193 9.66 -4.73 9.33
C GLU A 193 8.82 -5.28 8.17
N ASN A 194 8.88 -6.58 7.88
CA ASN A 194 7.97 -7.21 6.91
C ASN A 194 6.54 -7.26 7.46
N GLU A 195 6.37 -7.45 8.76
CA GLU A 195 5.06 -7.35 9.41
C GLU A 195 4.47 -5.93 9.30
N GLN A 196 5.31 -4.87 9.26
CA GLN A 196 4.81 -3.52 8.95
C GLN A 196 4.20 -3.43 7.55
N LEU A 197 4.72 -4.18 6.56
CA LEU A 197 4.12 -4.28 5.23
C LEU A 197 2.80 -5.03 5.30
N GLY A 198 2.71 -6.10 6.10
CA GLY A 198 1.46 -6.82 6.37
C GLY A 198 0.38 -5.90 6.97
N CYS A 199 0.73 -5.08 7.96
CA CYS A 199 -0.17 -4.08 8.52
C CYS A 199 -0.74 -3.12 7.46
N VAL A 200 0.13 -2.61 6.57
CA VAL A 200 -0.29 -1.71 5.49
C VAL A 200 -1.12 -2.45 4.44
N HIS A 201 -0.78 -3.70 4.13
CA HIS A 201 -1.55 -4.55 3.23
C HIS A 201 -3.00 -4.69 3.73
N ASP A 202 -3.19 -5.10 4.98
CA ASP A 202 -4.54 -5.32 5.55
C ASP A 202 -5.34 -4.02 5.62
N PHE A 203 -4.69 -2.91 5.97
CA PHE A 203 -5.32 -1.59 5.94
C PHE A 203 -5.80 -1.21 4.54
N LEU A 204 -4.95 -1.37 3.53
CA LEU A 204 -5.27 -1.04 2.15
C LEU A 204 -6.37 -1.95 1.59
N GLU A 205 -6.35 -3.24 1.91
CA GLU A 205 -7.36 -4.21 1.48
C GLU A 205 -8.73 -3.92 2.12
N LYS A 206 -8.75 -3.56 3.40
CA LYS A 206 -9.96 -3.08 4.09
C LYS A 206 -10.54 -1.87 3.37
N ARG A 207 -9.72 -0.85 3.10
CA ARG A 207 -10.14 0.37 2.40
C ARG A 207 -10.63 0.12 0.99
N LEU A 208 -9.94 -0.74 0.24
CA LEU A 208 -10.38 -1.18 -1.08
C LEU A 208 -11.76 -1.85 -1.01
N SER A 209 -11.97 -2.74 -0.03
CA SER A 209 -13.23 -3.46 0.15
C SER A 209 -14.37 -2.48 0.46
N GLU A 210 -14.17 -1.57 1.41
CA GLU A 210 -15.14 -0.51 1.75
C GLU A 210 -15.49 0.37 0.53
N ALA A 211 -14.47 0.80 -0.23
CA ALA A 211 -14.66 1.70 -1.36
C ALA A 211 -15.33 1.04 -2.57
N SER A 212 -15.11 -0.26 -2.78
CA SER A 212 -15.60 -1.02 -3.94
C SER A 212 -16.93 -1.73 -3.72
N LEU A 213 -17.35 -1.93 -2.47
CA LEU A 213 -18.49 -2.79 -2.09
C LEU A 213 -19.74 -2.55 -2.94
N ASP A 214 -20.19 -1.30 -3.08
CA ASP A 214 -21.42 -0.98 -3.84
C ASP A 214 -21.31 -1.41 -5.32
N VAL A 215 -20.14 -1.24 -5.94
CA VAL A 215 -19.93 -1.70 -7.33
C VAL A 215 -19.94 -3.22 -7.39
N VAL A 216 -19.15 -3.88 -6.56
CA VAL A 216 -18.96 -5.34 -6.64
C VAL A 216 -20.22 -6.10 -6.23
N ALA A 217 -20.98 -5.59 -5.26
CA ALA A 217 -22.23 -6.20 -4.80
C ALA A 217 -23.40 -6.02 -5.78
N HIS A 218 -23.37 -5.02 -6.67
CA HIS A 218 -24.53 -4.66 -7.49
C HIS A 218 -24.31 -4.64 -9.00
N ASP A 219 -23.08 -4.52 -9.50
CA ASP A 219 -22.83 -4.51 -10.95
C ASP A 219 -23.10 -5.89 -11.56
N ILE A 220 -23.88 -5.94 -12.63
CA ILE A 220 -24.28 -7.21 -13.26
C ILE A 220 -23.09 -7.97 -13.86
N GLU A 221 -22.11 -7.28 -14.44
CA GLU A 221 -20.94 -7.93 -15.04
C GLU A 221 -19.99 -8.45 -13.96
N PHE A 222 -19.86 -7.74 -12.85
CA PHE A 222 -19.08 -8.22 -11.70
C PHE A 222 -19.75 -9.43 -11.04
N GLY A 223 -21.09 -9.47 -11.03
CA GLY A 223 -21.84 -10.65 -10.59
C GLY A 223 -21.66 -11.85 -11.50
N GLU A 224 -21.58 -11.64 -12.82
CA GLU A 224 -21.27 -12.70 -13.80
C GLU A 224 -19.86 -13.28 -13.58
N TYR A 225 -18.89 -12.44 -13.22
CA TYR A 225 -17.52 -12.90 -12.92
C TYR A 225 -17.35 -13.41 -11.48
N GLU A 226 -18.46 -13.52 -10.71
CA GLU A 226 -18.47 -14.00 -9.33
C GLU A 226 -17.41 -13.30 -8.45
N ILE A 227 -17.28 -11.97 -8.63
CA ILE A 227 -16.24 -11.22 -7.93
C ILE A 227 -16.55 -11.17 -6.43
N ASP A 228 -15.78 -11.93 -5.65
CA ASP A 228 -15.90 -12.02 -4.20
C ASP A 228 -15.58 -10.68 -3.51
N TYR A 229 -16.56 -10.18 -2.74
CA TYR A 229 -16.45 -8.96 -1.94
C TYR A 229 -16.44 -9.19 -0.43
N LEU A 230 -16.50 -10.43 0.04
CA LEU A 230 -16.51 -10.81 1.46
C LEU A 230 -15.14 -11.33 1.93
N GLU A 231 -14.49 -12.20 1.15
CA GLU A 231 -13.24 -12.85 1.55
C GLU A 231 -12.04 -11.91 1.47
N PHE A 232 -11.12 -12.04 2.42
CA PHE A 232 -9.88 -11.25 2.52
C PHE A 232 -8.65 -12.15 2.37
N GLY A 233 -7.51 -11.55 2.02
CA GLY A 233 -6.21 -12.22 1.95
C GLY A 233 -5.80 -12.65 0.54
N GLY A 234 -4.80 -13.53 0.48
CA GLY A 234 -4.12 -13.92 -0.76
C GLY A 234 -4.99 -14.63 -1.80
N GLU A 235 -5.99 -15.40 -1.34
CA GLU A 235 -6.86 -16.20 -2.20
C GLU A 235 -7.87 -15.36 -3.01
N ASN A 236 -8.14 -14.11 -2.59
CA ASN A 236 -9.05 -13.23 -3.33
C ASN A 236 -8.33 -12.59 -4.53
N TYR A 237 -8.36 -13.28 -5.67
CA TYR A 237 -7.75 -12.84 -6.93
C TYR A 237 -8.04 -11.37 -7.29
N TRP A 238 -9.30 -10.95 -7.18
CA TRP A 238 -9.74 -9.61 -7.61
C TRP A 238 -9.23 -8.51 -6.68
N LYS A 239 -9.24 -8.75 -5.36
CA LYS A 239 -8.61 -7.83 -4.41
C LYS A 239 -7.10 -7.72 -4.66
N GLN A 240 -6.41 -8.84 -4.88
CA GLN A 240 -4.98 -8.83 -5.21
C GLN A 240 -4.69 -8.10 -6.54
N LEU A 241 -5.56 -8.22 -7.53
CA LEU A 241 -5.47 -7.48 -8.80
C LEU A 241 -5.57 -5.97 -8.61
N TRP A 242 -6.55 -5.50 -7.82
CA TRP A 242 -6.77 -4.07 -7.58
C TRP A 242 -5.72 -3.48 -6.63
N MET A 243 -5.35 -4.21 -5.59
CA MET A 243 -4.26 -3.85 -4.67
C MET A 243 -2.95 -3.66 -5.44
N SER A 244 -2.65 -4.56 -6.39
CA SER A 244 -1.42 -4.47 -7.17
C SER A 244 -1.34 -3.24 -8.07
N GLN A 245 -2.44 -2.49 -8.28
CA GLN A 245 -2.46 -1.21 -9.01
C GLN A 245 -1.86 -0.04 -8.20
N GLY A 246 -1.63 -0.24 -6.89
CA GLY A 246 -0.86 0.66 -6.03
C GLY A 246 -1.70 1.74 -5.35
N VAL A 247 -1.04 2.53 -4.49
CA VAL A 247 -1.69 3.44 -3.55
C VAL A 247 -2.54 4.52 -4.22
N HIS A 248 -2.15 4.99 -5.42
CA HIS A 248 -2.96 5.97 -6.16
C HIS A 248 -4.28 5.39 -6.64
N PHE A 249 -4.30 4.13 -7.07
CA PHE A 249 -5.52 3.49 -7.54
C PHE A 249 -6.53 3.38 -6.39
N ILE A 250 -6.06 2.91 -5.24
CA ILE A 250 -6.89 2.78 -4.03
C ILE A 250 -7.36 4.16 -3.56
N TYR A 251 -6.47 5.15 -3.50
CA TYR A 251 -6.82 6.51 -3.09
C TYR A 251 -7.83 7.17 -4.05
N GLN A 252 -7.70 6.95 -5.36
CA GLN A 252 -8.70 7.41 -6.34
C GLN A 252 -10.06 6.75 -6.11
N LEU A 253 -10.08 5.45 -5.84
CA LEU A 253 -11.33 4.73 -5.57
C LEU A 253 -12.02 5.21 -4.28
N LEU A 254 -11.24 5.49 -3.24
CA LEU A 254 -11.72 6.01 -1.96
C LEU A 254 -12.36 7.40 -2.08
N ASN A 255 -11.80 8.25 -2.94
CA ASN A 255 -12.24 9.64 -3.12
C ASN A 255 -13.19 9.84 -4.30
N GLU A 256 -13.59 8.76 -4.98
CA GLU A 256 -14.58 8.81 -6.04
C GLU A 256 -15.98 8.55 -5.48
N ASP A 257 -16.95 9.39 -5.82
CA ASP A 257 -18.34 9.26 -5.36
C ASP A 257 -19.23 8.62 -6.44
N SER A 258 -18.84 8.71 -7.71
CA SER A 258 -19.64 8.22 -8.82
C SER A 258 -19.51 6.71 -8.97
N TYR A 259 -20.63 5.99 -8.86
CA TYR A 259 -20.72 4.55 -9.12
C TYR A 259 -20.07 4.16 -10.46
N GLU A 260 -20.40 4.89 -11.54
CA GLU A 260 -19.88 4.60 -12.88
C GLU A 260 -18.38 4.87 -12.99
N ALA A 261 -17.86 5.87 -12.27
CA ALA A 261 -16.42 6.15 -12.25
C ALA A 261 -15.66 5.10 -11.45
N LYS A 262 -16.18 4.66 -10.29
CA LYS A 262 -15.62 3.53 -9.53
C LYS A 262 -15.61 2.25 -10.35
N LYS A 263 -16.72 1.93 -11.02
CA LYS A 263 -16.83 0.80 -11.93
C LYS A 263 -15.82 0.88 -13.06
N ALA A 264 -15.70 2.03 -13.73
CA ALA A 264 -14.73 2.22 -14.80
C ALA A 264 -13.29 2.05 -14.29
N LEU A 265 -12.99 2.56 -13.09
CA LEU A 265 -11.68 2.42 -12.46
C LEU A 265 -11.35 0.96 -12.15
N LEU A 266 -12.26 0.23 -11.50
CA LEU A 266 -12.11 -1.20 -11.19
C LEU A 266 -11.91 -2.05 -12.47
N LYS A 267 -12.69 -1.77 -13.52
CA LYS A 267 -12.56 -2.44 -14.82
C LYS A 267 -11.27 -2.12 -15.55
N SER A 268 -10.68 -0.93 -15.32
CA SER A 268 -9.41 -0.54 -15.95
C SER A 268 -8.25 -1.47 -15.59
N ALA A 269 -8.37 -2.20 -14.47
CA ALA A 269 -7.37 -3.17 -14.01
C ALA A 269 -7.53 -4.56 -14.64
N PHE A 270 -8.62 -4.87 -15.36
CA PHE A 270 -8.88 -6.24 -15.85
C PHE A 270 -7.83 -6.78 -16.82
N SER A 271 -7.08 -5.90 -17.49
CA SER A 271 -5.97 -6.30 -18.37
C SER A 271 -4.64 -6.47 -17.63
N SER A 272 -4.59 -6.13 -16.34
CA SER A 272 -3.38 -6.24 -15.52
C SER A 272 -3.25 -7.64 -14.92
N LYS A 273 -2.04 -7.98 -14.47
CA LYS A 273 -1.80 -9.19 -13.67
C LYS A 273 -1.80 -8.83 -12.18
N PRO A 274 -2.39 -9.66 -11.31
CA PRO A 274 -2.26 -9.50 -9.86
C PRO A 274 -0.82 -9.71 -9.42
N ILE A 275 -0.44 -9.07 -8.32
CA ILE A 275 0.82 -9.30 -7.63
C ILE A 275 0.47 -9.61 -6.17
N TYR A 276 0.84 -10.80 -5.73
CA TYR A 276 0.41 -11.35 -4.45
C TYR A 276 1.39 -10.98 -3.33
N LEU A 277 1.27 -9.76 -2.81
CA LEU A 277 2.10 -9.34 -1.67
C LEU A 277 1.77 -10.16 -0.41
N HIS A 278 0.48 -10.48 -0.20
CA HIS A 278 0.05 -11.37 0.87
C HIS A 278 0.86 -12.67 0.86
N ASP A 279 0.90 -13.37 -0.28
CA ASP A 279 1.55 -14.67 -0.40
C ASP A 279 3.07 -14.55 -0.32
N ALA A 280 3.63 -13.46 -0.83
CA ALA A 280 5.04 -13.16 -0.66
C ALA A 280 5.41 -13.03 0.83
N LEU A 281 4.55 -12.39 1.63
CA LEU A 281 4.77 -12.17 3.06
C LEU A 281 4.50 -13.43 3.91
N SER A 282 3.49 -14.23 3.55
CA SER A 282 3.14 -15.47 4.28
C SER A 282 4.02 -16.66 3.89
N SER A 283 4.68 -16.62 2.73
CA SER A 283 5.60 -17.68 2.31
C SER A 283 6.95 -17.58 3.05
N PRO A 284 7.47 -18.69 3.59
CA PRO A 284 8.76 -18.70 4.26
C PRO A 284 9.90 -18.34 3.30
N ALA A 285 10.86 -17.55 3.80
CA ALA A 285 12.05 -17.18 3.05
C ALA A 285 13.05 -18.35 2.96
N GLY A 286 12.99 -19.12 1.87
CA GLY A 286 14.04 -20.08 1.46
C GLY A 286 13.54 -21.49 1.12
N ASP A 287 14.40 -22.25 0.42
CA ASP A 287 14.19 -23.65 -0.01
C ASP A 287 14.48 -24.70 1.10
N THR A 288 14.67 -24.25 2.35
CA THR A 288 15.15 -25.10 3.44
C THR A 288 14.00 -25.62 4.27
N ASP A 289 13.95 -26.95 4.43
CA ASP A 289 13.22 -27.76 5.42
C ASP A 289 12.57 -26.90 6.52
N TYR A 290 11.25 -27.02 6.67
CA TYR A 290 10.45 -26.34 7.69
C TYR A 290 11.21 -26.28 9.02
N ASP A 291 11.77 -25.11 9.33
CA ASP A 291 12.46 -24.89 10.58
C ASP A 291 11.39 -24.79 11.67
N HIS A 292 11.06 -25.94 12.26
CA HIS A 292 10.13 -26.05 13.38
C HIS A 292 10.70 -25.47 14.68
N VAL A 293 11.91 -24.89 14.65
CA VAL A 293 12.49 -24.20 15.80
C VAL A 293 11.68 -22.92 16.06
N ILE A 294 11.12 -22.86 17.26
CA ILE A 294 10.38 -21.69 17.73
C ILE A 294 11.35 -20.56 18.10
N LEU A 295 10.89 -19.32 17.98
CA LEU A 295 11.73 -18.14 18.18
C LEU A 295 12.38 -18.07 19.57
N GLU A 296 11.75 -18.61 20.62
CA GLU A 296 12.31 -18.65 21.97
C GLU A 296 13.55 -19.54 22.12
N ASP A 297 13.76 -20.48 21.21
CA ASP A 297 14.93 -21.36 21.18
C ASP A 297 16.14 -20.71 20.49
N TYR A 298 15.96 -19.54 19.85
CA TYR A 298 17.04 -18.83 19.18
C TYR A 298 17.99 -18.19 20.20
N ASP A 299 19.29 -18.42 20.01
CA ASP A 299 20.31 -17.73 20.79
C ASP A 299 20.46 -16.25 20.39
N HIS A 300 21.25 -15.50 21.16
CA HIS A 300 21.45 -14.07 20.89
C HIS A 300 22.04 -13.78 19.50
N VAL A 301 22.92 -14.65 18.99
CA VAL A 301 23.55 -14.47 17.67
C VAL A 301 22.51 -14.68 16.58
N GLN A 302 21.65 -15.69 16.73
CA GLN A 302 20.55 -15.96 15.82
C GLN A 302 19.51 -14.82 15.82
N ILE A 303 19.16 -14.28 17.00
CA ILE A 303 18.26 -13.12 17.11
C ILE A 303 18.88 -11.87 16.45
N GLU A 304 20.17 -11.59 16.67
CA GLU A 304 20.84 -10.48 15.98
C GLU A 304 20.89 -10.67 14.46
N ALA A 305 21.03 -11.91 13.99
CA ALA A 305 21.04 -12.24 12.57
C ALA A 305 19.68 -12.02 11.88
N LEU A 306 18.57 -11.91 12.63
CA LEU A 306 17.25 -11.56 12.09
C LEU A 306 17.21 -10.14 11.51
N ALA A 307 18.13 -9.25 11.91
CA ALA A 307 18.26 -7.91 11.36
C ALA A 307 19.40 -7.86 10.32
N PRO A 308 19.12 -8.13 9.02
CA PRO A 308 20.17 -8.20 7.99
C PRO A 308 20.87 -6.86 7.74
N ARG A 309 20.27 -5.75 8.21
CA ARG A 309 20.81 -4.39 8.13
C ARG A 309 20.42 -3.59 9.36
N ARG A 310 21.24 -2.59 9.70
CA ARG A 310 20.86 -1.53 10.64
C ARG A 310 20.22 -0.39 9.87
N ASP A 311 19.11 0.13 10.38
CA ASP A 311 18.48 1.34 9.87
C ASP A 311 18.83 2.50 10.82
N ASP A 312 19.81 3.31 10.43
CA ASP A 312 20.29 4.42 11.29
C ASP A 312 19.19 5.47 11.55
N GLN A 313 18.12 5.48 10.73
CA GLN A 313 16.97 6.37 10.92
C GLN A 313 15.97 5.86 11.96
N ASP A 314 15.95 4.55 12.25
CA ASP A 314 15.05 3.95 13.23
C ASP A 314 15.75 2.86 14.07
N THR A 315 16.32 3.31 15.18
CA THR A 315 16.97 2.46 16.19
C THR A 315 16.03 2.05 17.33
N ASP A 316 14.72 2.32 17.18
CA ASP A 316 13.75 2.03 18.22
C ASP A 316 13.49 0.53 18.36
N LYS A 317 13.41 0.05 19.62
CA LYS A 317 13.19 -1.37 19.91
C LYS A 317 11.71 -1.74 20.04
N GLY A 318 10.79 -0.79 19.91
CA GLY A 318 9.36 -0.96 20.14
C GLY A 318 8.77 -1.98 19.19
N PRO A 319 8.93 -1.79 17.86
CA PRO A 319 8.49 -2.75 16.85
C PRO A 319 8.99 -4.17 17.10
N PHE A 320 10.30 -4.32 17.34
CA PHE A 320 10.89 -5.62 17.66
C PHE A 320 10.29 -6.24 18.93
N SER A 321 10.12 -5.45 20.00
CA SER A 321 9.62 -5.96 21.28
C SER A 321 8.15 -6.38 21.19
N ALA A 322 7.32 -5.62 20.46
CA ALA A 322 5.93 -5.96 20.19
C ALA A 322 5.84 -7.28 19.41
N TRP A 323 6.54 -7.34 18.27
CA TRP A 323 6.60 -8.56 17.45
C TRP A 323 7.13 -9.77 18.22
N PHE A 324 8.27 -9.64 18.90
CA PHE A 324 8.89 -10.75 19.62
C PHE A 324 7.96 -11.34 20.70
N SER A 325 7.19 -10.50 21.39
CA SER A 325 6.28 -10.96 22.44
C SER A 325 5.19 -11.90 21.90
N ASP A 326 4.66 -11.61 20.72
CA ASP A 326 3.53 -12.36 20.13
C ASP A 326 3.96 -13.59 19.33
N TYR A 327 5.23 -13.62 18.90
CA TYR A 327 5.76 -14.65 17.99
C TYR A 327 6.80 -15.56 18.64
N ARG A 328 7.15 -15.35 19.92
CA ARG A 328 8.17 -16.14 20.64
C ARG A 328 7.97 -17.66 20.56
N SER A 329 6.73 -18.13 20.58
CA SER A 329 6.38 -19.55 20.58
C SER A 329 5.99 -20.08 19.20
N LEU A 330 6.21 -19.29 18.15
CA LEU A 330 5.84 -19.63 16.78
C LEU A 330 7.07 -20.00 15.95
N PRO A 331 6.93 -20.97 15.03
CA PRO A 331 7.95 -21.29 14.05
C PRO A 331 8.10 -20.17 13.01
N ARG A 332 9.19 -20.24 12.24
CA ARG A 332 9.62 -19.17 11.34
C ARG A 332 8.66 -18.86 10.18
N ASP A 333 7.95 -19.85 9.68
CA ASP A 333 6.92 -19.70 8.65
C ASP A 333 5.69 -18.91 9.16
N ALA A 334 5.48 -18.88 10.47
CA ALA A 334 4.42 -18.12 11.10
C ALA A 334 4.88 -16.74 11.64
N TRP A 335 6.03 -16.20 11.20
CA TRP A 335 6.58 -14.94 11.74
C TRP A 335 6.08 -13.65 11.11
N VAL A 336 5.48 -13.75 9.93
CA VAL A 336 5.00 -12.60 9.15
C VAL A 336 3.67 -12.97 8.54
N MET A 337 2.72 -12.02 8.52
CA MET A 337 1.41 -12.18 7.88
C MET A 337 0.63 -13.41 8.37
N PHE A 338 0.83 -13.81 9.64
CA PHE A 338 0.12 -14.95 10.21
C PHE A 338 -1.36 -14.59 10.43
N SER A 339 -2.29 -15.43 9.97
CA SER A 339 -3.74 -15.15 9.96
C SER A 339 -4.25 -14.71 11.34
N ASP A 340 -3.84 -15.42 12.39
CA ASP A 340 -4.32 -15.22 13.76
C ASP A 340 -3.82 -13.92 14.40
N LYS A 341 -3.01 -13.14 13.66
CA LYS A 341 -2.46 -11.84 14.08
C LYS A 341 -3.09 -10.67 13.31
N ALA A 342 -4.12 -10.91 12.50
CA ALA A 342 -4.82 -9.87 11.74
C ALA A 342 -5.38 -8.75 12.65
N GLY A 343 -5.97 -9.08 13.79
CA GLY A 343 -6.43 -8.07 14.75
C GLY A 343 -5.32 -7.19 15.32
N LEU A 344 -4.10 -7.72 15.48
CA LEU A 344 -2.92 -6.93 15.88
C LEU A 344 -2.43 -6.02 14.75
N ARG A 345 -2.44 -6.52 13.51
CA ARG A 345 -2.09 -5.74 12.32
C ARG A 345 -3.04 -4.57 12.10
N GLU A 346 -4.35 -4.76 12.34
CA GLU A 346 -5.35 -3.67 12.31
C GLU A 346 -5.04 -2.55 13.32
N ARG A 347 -4.34 -2.88 14.41
CA ARG A 347 -3.89 -1.94 15.45
C ARG A 347 -2.46 -1.45 15.24
N ALA A 348 -1.86 -1.71 14.09
CA ALA A 348 -0.53 -1.25 13.72
C ALA A 348 0.54 -1.59 14.79
N TYR A 349 0.43 -2.77 15.44
CA TYR A 349 1.16 -3.07 16.68
C TYR A 349 2.71 -2.99 16.54
N VAL A 350 3.25 -3.23 15.35
CA VAL A 350 4.68 -3.10 15.00
C VAL A 350 5.09 -1.72 14.43
N LEU A 351 4.18 -0.74 14.42
CA LEU A 351 4.46 0.62 13.96
C LEU A 351 4.62 1.63 15.11
N TRP A 352 4.21 1.29 16.33
CA TRP A 352 4.32 2.16 17.51
C TRP A 352 5.73 2.14 18.10
N ASP A 353 6.18 3.29 18.62
CA ASP A 353 7.50 3.37 19.27
C ASP A 353 7.51 2.84 20.70
N SER A 354 8.70 2.56 21.21
CA SER A 354 8.94 2.04 22.55
C SER A 354 8.36 2.92 23.66
N ASP A 355 8.38 4.24 23.46
CA ASP A 355 7.90 5.19 24.46
C ASP A 355 6.38 5.13 24.56
N ARG A 356 5.67 5.14 23.42
CA ARG A 356 4.21 4.94 23.35
C ARG A 356 3.80 3.61 23.92
N ILE A 357 4.48 2.52 23.52
CA ILE A 357 4.18 1.16 24.00
C ILE A 357 4.25 1.12 25.53
N LYS A 358 5.28 1.72 26.13
CA LYS A 358 5.43 1.78 27.60
C LYS A 358 4.41 2.70 28.25
N ARG A 359 4.24 3.91 27.72
CA ARG A 359 3.37 4.96 28.27
C ARG A 359 1.92 4.50 28.38
N PHE A 360 1.43 3.78 27.37
CA PHE A 360 0.05 3.30 27.31
C PHE A 360 -0.08 1.81 27.63
N ASN A 361 1.00 1.16 28.07
CA ASN A 361 1.03 -0.27 28.38
C ASN A 361 0.47 -1.14 27.23
N LEU A 362 0.81 -0.80 25.98
CA LEU A 362 0.21 -1.41 24.79
C LEU A 362 0.49 -2.91 24.70
N MET A 363 1.59 -3.40 25.27
CA MET A 363 1.86 -4.85 25.35
C MET A 363 0.71 -5.63 26.01
N ASN A 364 0.11 -5.06 27.07
CA ASN A 364 -1.03 -5.69 27.71
C ASN A 364 -2.29 -5.62 26.84
N VAL A 365 -2.48 -4.50 26.12
CA VAL A 365 -3.60 -4.34 25.19
C VAL A 365 -3.50 -5.37 24.06
N PHE A 366 -2.31 -5.53 23.45
CA PHE A 366 -2.06 -6.49 22.38
C PHE A 366 -2.39 -7.93 22.80
N SER A 367 -2.07 -8.32 24.03
CA SER A 367 -2.35 -9.67 24.54
C SER A 367 -3.85 -10.03 24.66
N SER A 368 -4.75 -9.04 24.56
CA SER A 368 -6.21 -9.23 24.63
C SER A 368 -6.94 -8.92 23.33
N VAL A 369 -6.21 -8.73 22.22
CA VAL A 369 -6.82 -8.43 20.92
C VAL A 369 -7.41 -9.70 20.30
N PRO A 370 -8.62 -9.64 19.70
CA PRO A 370 -9.16 -10.76 18.93
C PRO A 370 -8.24 -11.16 17.77
N GLU A 371 -8.16 -12.45 17.46
CA GLU A 371 -7.34 -12.97 16.36
C GLU A 371 -7.86 -12.46 15.00
N ASP A 372 -9.18 -12.58 14.81
CA ASP A 372 -9.89 -12.07 13.65
C ASP A 372 -9.92 -10.53 13.62
N PRO A 373 -9.71 -9.89 12.47
CA PRO A 373 -9.87 -8.47 12.34
C PRO A 373 -11.36 -8.09 12.39
N SER A 374 -11.64 -6.84 12.76
CA SER A 374 -13.01 -6.40 13.08
C SER A 374 -14.01 -6.44 11.92
N TYR A 375 -13.51 -6.62 10.69
CA TYR A 375 -14.28 -6.54 9.45
C TYR A 375 -14.51 -7.90 8.76
N LEU A 376 -14.01 -9.02 9.31
CA LEU A 376 -14.31 -10.33 8.73
C LEU A 376 -15.81 -10.66 8.86
N CYS A 377 -16.39 -11.08 7.74
CA CYS A 377 -17.74 -11.62 7.71
C CYS A 377 -17.68 -13.14 7.90
N THR A 378 -18.20 -13.65 9.01
CA THR A 378 -18.29 -15.09 9.31
C THR A 378 -19.72 -15.62 9.25
N ASP A 379 -20.66 -14.79 8.79
CA ASP A 379 -22.09 -15.13 8.72
C ASP A 379 -22.39 -15.91 7.44
N GLU A 380 -22.71 -17.20 7.59
CA GLU A 380 -23.06 -18.09 6.48
C GLU A 380 -24.24 -17.56 5.66
N ASP A 381 -25.21 -16.88 6.28
CA ASP A 381 -26.37 -16.34 5.58
C ASP A 381 -25.96 -15.22 4.60
N ILE A 382 -24.93 -14.43 4.96
CA ILE A 382 -24.41 -13.36 4.10
C ILE A 382 -23.65 -13.94 2.90
N VAL A 383 -22.90 -15.02 3.11
CA VAL A 383 -22.18 -15.74 2.03
C VAL A 383 -23.18 -16.35 1.05
N ASP A 384 -24.25 -16.97 1.55
CA ASP A 384 -25.30 -17.55 0.71
C ASP A 384 -26.11 -16.47 -0.04
N ASP A 385 -26.36 -15.32 0.58
CA ASP A 385 -26.97 -14.16 -0.09
C ASP A 385 -26.05 -13.61 -1.21
N MET A 386 -24.73 -13.57 -1.00
CA MET A 386 -23.75 -13.19 -2.03
C MET A 386 -23.79 -14.15 -3.23
N ARG A 387 -23.74 -15.47 -2.97
CA ARG A 387 -23.80 -16.49 -4.02
C ARG A 387 -25.11 -16.42 -4.81
N THR A 388 -26.22 -16.25 -4.10
CA THR A 388 -27.54 -16.07 -4.74
C THR A 388 -27.58 -14.80 -5.60
N SER A 389 -26.95 -13.72 -5.15
CA SER A 389 -26.80 -12.48 -5.92
C SER A 389 -26.02 -12.70 -7.22
N PHE A 390 -24.93 -13.49 -7.20
CA PHE A 390 -24.18 -13.84 -8.40
C PHE A 390 -25.04 -14.61 -9.41
N ASP A 391 -25.76 -15.64 -8.97
CA ASP A 391 -26.65 -16.42 -9.83
C ASP A 391 -27.70 -15.55 -10.55
N GLU A 392 -28.33 -14.63 -9.83
CA GLU A 392 -29.34 -13.75 -10.41
C GLU A 392 -28.74 -12.73 -11.39
N ARG A 393 -27.58 -12.14 -11.05
CA ARG A 393 -26.88 -11.21 -11.95
C ARG A 393 -26.35 -11.92 -13.20
N SER A 394 -25.87 -13.15 -13.08
CA SER A 394 -25.45 -13.99 -14.22
C SER A 394 -26.63 -14.26 -15.17
N LYS A 395 -27.81 -14.63 -14.64
CA LYS A 395 -29.02 -14.81 -15.47
C LYS A 395 -29.42 -13.54 -16.23
N ILE A 396 -29.23 -12.36 -15.62
CA ILE A 396 -29.50 -11.07 -16.27
C ILE A 396 -28.47 -10.82 -17.39
N TRP A 397 -27.19 -11.04 -17.11
CA TRP A 397 -26.10 -10.87 -18.06
C TRP A 397 -26.27 -11.76 -19.29
N GLN A 398 -26.59 -13.05 -19.10
CA GLN A 398 -26.81 -14.02 -20.17
C GLN A 398 -27.99 -13.64 -21.10
N LYS A 399 -28.98 -12.92 -20.58
CA LYS A 399 -30.08 -12.34 -21.37
C LYS A 399 -29.69 -11.04 -22.09
N GLY A 400 -28.44 -10.61 -21.95
CA GLY A 400 -27.87 -9.41 -22.54
C GLY A 400 -27.96 -8.17 -21.65
N GLY A 401 -28.46 -8.27 -20.42
CA GLY A 401 -28.59 -7.15 -19.50
C GLY A 401 -27.24 -6.63 -18.98
N SER A 402 -27.22 -5.38 -18.54
CA SER A 402 -26.07 -4.74 -17.89
C SER A 402 -26.52 -3.67 -16.90
N GLY A 403 -25.57 -3.09 -16.16
CA GLY A 403 -25.84 -2.00 -15.22
C GLY A 403 -25.98 -2.49 -13.79
N TYR A 404 -26.82 -1.80 -13.02
CA TYR A 404 -26.96 -2.01 -11.58
C TYR A 404 -28.15 -2.94 -11.28
N TRP A 405 -27.94 -3.89 -10.39
CA TRP A 405 -28.99 -4.77 -9.86
C TRP A 405 -28.96 -4.82 -8.34
N SER A 406 -30.15 -4.82 -7.74
CA SER A 406 -30.33 -5.15 -6.33
C SER A 406 -31.49 -6.13 -6.15
N LYS A 407 -31.49 -6.83 -5.02
CA LYS A 407 -32.49 -7.87 -4.71
C LYS A 407 -33.90 -7.29 -4.85
N ASN A 408 -34.68 -7.87 -5.76
CA ASN A 408 -36.05 -7.46 -6.12
C ASN A 408 -36.19 -6.09 -6.83
N ASP A 409 -35.11 -5.47 -7.31
CA ASP A 409 -35.18 -4.23 -8.10
C ASP A 409 -34.35 -4.37 -9.39
N THR A 410 -35.08 -4.42 -10.52
CA THR A 410 -34.49 -4.46 -11.86
C THR A 410 -34.65 -3.14 -12.62
N SER A 411 -35.03 -2.05 -11.93
CA SER A 411 -35.33 -0.75 -12.57
C SER A 411 -34.10 -0.09 -13.20
N LYS A 412 -32.90 -0.42 -12.72
CA LYS A 412 -31.62 0.07 -13.22
C LYS A 412 -30.89 -0.91 -14.14
N VAL A 413 -31.55 -1.99 -14.55
CA VAL A 413 -31.02 -2.94 -15.53
C VAL A 413 -31.22 -2.40 -16.93
N GLU A 414 -30.12 -2.25 -17.65
CA GLU A 414 -30.09 -1.82 -19.04
C GLU A 414 -30.20 -3.03 -19.97
N TRP A 415 -31.19 -3.00 -20.86
CA TRP A 415 -31.40 -4.06 -21.85
C TRP A 415 -31.08 -3.56 -23.25
N PRO A 416 -30.35 -4.33 -24.08
CA PRO A 416 -30.00 -3.90 -25.41
C PRO A 416 -31.26 -3.83 -26.29
N SER A 417 -31.38 -2.77 -27.09
CA SER A 417 -32.55 -2.54 -27.95
C SER A 417 -32.67 -3.55 -29.11
N LYS A 418 -31.64 -4.38 -29.32
CA LYS A 418 -31.61 -5.53 -30.23
C LYS A 418 -30.80 -6.66 -29.57
N PRO A 419 -31.19 -7.94 -29.70
CA PRO A 419 -30.43 -9.04 -29.14
C PRO A 419 -29.04 -9.11 -29.79
N ILE A 420 -28.00 -8.80 -29.01
CA ILE A 420 -26.61 -9.06 -29.39
C ILE A 420 -26.27 -10.41 -28.78
N LEU A 421 -25.97 -11.40 -29.63
CA LEU A 421 -25.30 -12.63 -29.20
C LEU A 421 -23.92 -12.23 -28.67
N LYS A 422 -23.80 -12.00 -27.35
CA LYS A 422 -22.50 -11.85 -26.71
C LYS A 422 -21.80 -13.21 -26.77
N THR A 423 -20.64 -13.26 -27.41
CA THR A 423 -19.76 -14.43 -27.39
C THR A 423 -19.30 -14.65 -25.95
N VAL A 424 -19.52 -15.86 -25.45
CA VAL A 424 -18.97 -16.37 -24.20
C VAL A 424 -17.45 -16.17 -24.27
N SER A 425 -16.91 -15.28 -23.43
CA SER A 425 -15.46 -15.19 -23.21
C SER A 425 -15.00 -16.42 -22.44
N PRO A 426 -13.77 -16.91 -22.69
CA PRO A 426 -13.30 -18.15 -22.09
C PRO A 426 -13.22 -17.95 -20.58
N VAL A 427 -13.78 -18.91 -19.86
CA VAL A 427 -13.47 -19.18 -18.46
C VAL A 427 -11.95 -19.13 -18.32
N ILE A 428 -11.45 -18.23 -17.48
CA ILE A 428 -10.07 -18.27 -17.03
C ILE A 428 -10.02 -19.48 -16.09
N GLU A 429 -9.73 -20.65 -16.64
CA GLU A 429 -9.32 -21.82 -15.85
C GLU A 429 -7.88 -21.57 -15.39
N GLU A 430 -7.75 -21.39 -14.07
CA GLU A 430 -6.58 -21.45 -13.17
C GLU A 430 -5.25 -20.81 -13.63
#